data_AF-W4JVW6-F1
#
_entry.id   AF-W4JVW6-F1
#
_cell.length_a   1.000
_cell.length_b   1.000
_cell.length_c   1.000
_cell.angle_alpha   90.00
_cell.angle_beta   90.00
_cell.angle_gamma   90.00
#
_symmetry.space_group_name_H-M   'P 1'
#
loop_
_entity.id
_entity.type
_entity.pdbx_description
1 polymer ?
#
loop_
_entity_poly.entity_id
_entity_poly.type
_entity_poly.pdbx_seq_one_letter_code
_entity_poly.pdbx_strand_id
1 'polypeptide(L)'
;DVVVMTNPNEIDPENIKDILENEDSRFIRRPSRLINRSYTVLEYCLPGYQTLGRKLKVDILVSGWGNLDIPRISWRKLIDIDDIPVMPILPLLFLKMQGWDAHRMSPRRDFQAKEEGDIQDVEQLLNIACEQG
;
A
#
# COMPACT_ATOMS: atom_id res chain seq x y z
N ASP A 1 -0.15 -3.10 -0.26
CA ASP A 1 -0.62 -1.71 -0.18
C ASP A 1 -2.12 -1.68 -0.15
N VAL A 2 -2.69 -0.88 0.75
CA VAL A 2 -4.12 -0.60 0.87
C VAL A 2 -4.31 0.87 0.54
N VAL A 3 -4.99 1.15 -0.57
CA VAL A 3 -5.30 2.53 -0.96
C VAL A 3 -6.68 2.88 -0.44
N VAL A 4 -6.72 3.76 0.55
CA VAL A 4 -7.95 4.25 1.17
C VAL A 4 -8.36 5.52 0.45
N MET A 5 -9.52 5.45 -0.19
CA MET A 5 -10.12 6.59 -0.86
C MET A 5 -10.94 7.35 0.18
N THR A 6 -10.39 8.45 0.69
CA THR A 6 -11.04 9.34 1.64
C THR A 6 -10.56 10.78 1.42
N ASN A 7 -11.23 11.77 2.00
CA ASN A 7 -10.78 13.14 1.91
C ASN A 7 -9.46 13.27 2.69
N PRO A 8 -8.35 13.72 2.05
CA PRO A 8 -7.06 13.82 2.72
C PRO A 8 -7.12 14.74 3.94
N ASN A 9 -7.99 15.76 3.97
CA ASN A 9 -8.11 16.65 5.12
C ASN A 9 -8.86 16.03 6.32
N GLU A 10 -9.49 14.88 6.14
CA GLU A 10 -10.34 14.25 7.17
C GLU A 10 -9.64 13.08 7.85
N ILE A 11 -8.72 12.38 7.17
CA ILE A 11 -8.12 11.15 7.70
C ILE A 11 -6.61 11.11 7.43
N ASP A 12 -5.83 11.19 8.52
CA ASP A 12 -4.40 10.92 8.52
C ASP A 12 -4.14 9.40 8.44
N PRO A 13 -3.25 8.93 7.55
CA PRO A 13 -2.80 7.53 7.53
C PRO A 13 -2.37 6.96 8.89
N GLU A 14 -1.77 7.76 9.78
CA GLU A 14 -1.39 7.30 11.13
C GLU A 14 -2.62 7.00 12.00
N ASN A 15 -3.71 7.76 11.87
CA ASN A 15 -4.97 7.48 12.56
C ASN A 15 -5.59 6.14 12.10
N ILE A 16 -5.45 5.80 10.82
CA ILE A 16 -5.91 4.49 10.30
C ILE A 16 -5.09 3.37 10.94
N LYS A 17 -3.77 3.56 11.13
CA LYS A 17 -2.94 2.58 11.84
C LYS A 17 -3.37 2.43 13.30
N ASP A 18 -3.72 3.53 13.98
CA ASP A 18 -4.29 3.49 15.34
C ASP A 18 -5.55 2.63 15.39
N ILE A 19 -6.47 2.82 14.46
CA ILE A 19 -7.71 2.04 14.40
C ILE A 19 -7.40 0.55 14.21
N LEU A 20 -6.57 0.20 13.22
CA LEU A 20 -6.25 -1.20 12.93
C LEU A 20 -5.58 -1.93 14.09
N GLU A 21 -4.67 -1.27 14.82
CA GLU A 21 -4.04 -1.86 16.00
C GLU A 21 -5.00 -2.07 17.17
N ASN A 22 -5.94 -1.14 17.36
CA ASN A 22 -6.94 -1.25 18.41
C ASN A 22 -7.97 -2.34 18.11
N GLU A 23 -8.31 -2.54 16.84
CA GLU A 23 -9.26 -3.58 16.42
C GLU A 23 -8.63 -4.98 16.41
N ASP A 24 -7.36 -5.12 16.02
CA ASP A 24 -6.70 -6.42 15.96
C ASP A 24 -5.21 -6.36 16.33
N SER A 25 -4.89 -7.00 17.45
CA SER A 25 -3.52 -7.14 17.99
C SER A 25 -2.48 -7.77 17.06
N ARG A 26 -2.90 -8.35 15.92
CA ARG A 26 -1.98 -8.83 14.87
C ARG A 26 -1.35 -7.69 14.08
N PHE A 27 -1.95 -6.50 14.09
CA PHE A 27 -1.35 -5.29 13.55
C PHE A 27 -0.36 -4.70 14.56
N ILE A 28 0.85 -4.39 14.08
CA ILE A 28 1.96 -3.92 14.92
C ILE A 28 2.69 -2.79 14.19
N ARG A 29 2.73 -1.59 14.79
CA ARG A 29 3.60 -0.50 14.32
C ARG A 29 5.04 -0.71 14.74
N ARG A 30 5.93 -0.34 13.81
CA ARG A 30 7.37 -0.29 14.02
C ARG A 30 7.89 1.07 13.56
N PRO A 31 8.88 1.66 14.26
CA PRO A 31 9.54 2.85 13.76
C PRO A 31 10.24 2.55 12.43
N SER A 32 10.34 3.55 11.55
CA SER A 32 11.11 3.42 10.32
C SER A 32 12.57 3.04 10.63
N ARG A 33 13.14 2.14 9.81
CA ARG A 33 14.57 1.76 9.91
C ARG A 33 15.50 2.88 9.43
N LEU A 34 14.95 3.90 8.77
CA LEU A 34 15.71 5.06 8.28
C LEU A 34 15.82 6.13 9.37
N ILE A 35 17.06 6.51 9.66
CA ILE A 35 17.38 7.61 10.60
C ILE A 35 16.67 8.89 10.12
N ASN A 36 16.06 9.62 11.05
CA ASN A 36 15.33 10.88 10.83
C ASN A 36 14.01 10.79 10.03
N ARG A 37 13.37 9.62 9.95
CA ARG A 37 11.99 9.50 9.45
C ARG A 37 11.02 9.30 10.61
N SER A 38 10.04 10.19 10.72
CA SER A 38 9.01 10.15 11.78
C SER A 38 7.84 9.21 11.47
N TYR A 39 7.75 8.67 10.25
CA TYR A 39 6.66 7.76 9.90
C TYR A 39 6.87 6.37 10.50
N THR A 40 5.76 5.72 10.86
CA THR A 40 5.77 4.34 11.34
C THR A 40 5.45 3.37 10.19
N VAL A 41 5.96 2.15 10.28
CA VAL A 41 5.60 1.05 9.38
C VAL A 41 4.56 0.19 10.10
N LEU A 42 3.44 -0.11 9.45
CA LEU A 42 2.46 -1.07 9.96
C LEU A 42 2.81 -2.46 9.42
N GLU A 43 2.89 -3.44 10.31
CA GLU A 43 3.08 -4.85 9.97
C GLU A 43 1.86 -5.65 10.43
N TYR A 44 1.41 -6.62 9.63
CA TYR A 44 0.36 -7.58 10.00
C TYR A 44 0.95 -8.97 10.17
N CYS A 45 0.75 -9.58 11.35
CA CYS A 45 1.18 -10.94 11.64
C CYS A 45 0.20 -11.94 11.02
N LEU A 46 0.67 -12.72 10.05
CA LEU A 46 -0.18 -13.68 9.34
C LEU A 46 -0.64 -14.81 10.27
N PRO A 47 -1.95 -15.06 10.40
CA PRO A 47 -2.47 -16.12 11.26
C PRO A 47 -2.20 -17.51 10.67
N GLY A 48 -1.93 -18.47 11.54
CA GLY A 48 -1.79 -19.88 11.18
C GLY A 48 -0.38 -20.43 11.34
N TYR A 49 -0.30 -21.75 11.52
CA TYR A 49 0.96 -22.45 11.81
C TYR A 49 1.98 -22.33 10.65
N GLN A 50 1.52 -22.40 9.41
CA GLN A 50 2.37 -22.32 8.21
C GLN A 50 2.94 -20.92 7.97
N THR A 51 2.37 -19.90 8.60
CA THR A 51 2.79 -18.51 8.47
C THR A 51 3.30 -17.93 9.79
N LEU A 52 3.54 -18.78 10.79
CA LEU A 52 3.97 -18.36 12.12
C LEU A 52 5.25 -17.55 12.02
N GLY A 53 5.21 -16.30 12.51
CA GLY A 53 6.34 -15.37 12.46
C GLY A 53 6.49 -14.60 11.14
N ARG A 54 5.70 -14.92 10.10
CA ARG A 54 5.65 -14.11 8.87
C ARG A 54 4.85 -12.83 9.13
N LYS A 55 5.37 -11.73 8.61
CA LYS A 55 4.75 -10.42 8.71
C LYS A 55 4.61 -9.80 7.35
N LEU A 56 3.46 -9.20 7.10
CA LEU A 56 3.19 -8.44 5.90
C LEU A 56 3.29 -6.95 6.23
N LYS A 57 4.08 -6.20 5.46
CA LYS A 57 4.04 -4.74 5.53
C LYS A 57 2.73 -4.25 4.94
N VAL A 58 2.02 -3.41 5.69
CA VAL A 58 0.74 -2.82 5.29
C VAL A 58 0.97 -1.33 5.06
N ASP A 59 1.14 -0.95 3.81
CA ASP A 59 1.19 0.47 3.43
C ASP A 59 -0.23 1.00 3.24
N ILE A 60 -0.57 2.06 3.97
CA ILE A 60 -1.85 2.77 3.85
C ILE A 60 -1.61 4.04 3.04
N LEU A 61 -2.27 4.15 1.90
CA LEU A 61 -2.14 5.27 0.98
C LEU A 61 -3.47 6.03 0.91
N VAL A 62 -3.45 7.35 1.06
CA VAL A 62 -4.66 8.20 0.99
C VAL A 62 -4.59 9.09 -0.24
N SER A 63 -5.63 9.09 -1.07
CA SER A 63 -5.67 9.89 -2.30
C SER A 63 -5.59 11.39 -2.02
N GLY A 64 -4.67 12.09 -2.68
CA GLY A 64 -4.43 13.52 -2.47
C GLY A 64 -3.64 13.87 -1.21
N TRP A 65 -3.11 12.87 -0.49
CA TRP A 65 -2.19 13.05 0.64
C TRP A 65 -0.75 12.73 0.22
N GLY A 66 0.17 13.68 0.45
CA GLY A 66 1.60 13.52 0.15
C GLY A 66 1.99 13.71 -1.32
N ASN A 67 3.18 13.23 -1.68
CA ASN A 67 3.79 13.43 -3.02
C ASN A 67 3.54 12.27 -3.98
N LEU A 68 2.58 11.39 -3.66
CA LEU A 68 2.18 10.32 -4.57
C LEU A 68 1.05 10.87 -5.44
N ASP A 69 1.22 10.84 -6.77
CA ASP A 69 0.19 11.28 -7.72
C ASP A 69 -0.93 10.23 -7.82
N ILE A 70 -1.56 9.92 -6.69
CA ILE A 70 -2.63 8.95 -6.61
C ILE A 70 -3.85 9.51 -7.34
N PRO A 71 -4.30 8.88 -8.43
CA PRO A 71 -5.40 9.40 -9.21
C PRO A 71 -6.66 9.50 -8.35
N ARG A 72 -7.35 10.63 -8.44
CA ARG A 72 -8.67 10.80 -7.81
C ARG A 72 -9.68 9.94 -8.55
N ILE A 73 -10.18 8.90 -7.88
CA ILE A 73 -11.23 8.02 -8.40
C ILE A 73 -12.55 8.46 -7.79
N SER A 74 -13.59 8.53 -8.61
CA SER A 74 -14.95 8.79 -8.12
C SER A 74 -15.37 7.67 -7.17
N TRP A 75 -16.00 8.03 -6.04
CA TRP A 75 -16.61 7.10 -5.10
C TRP A 75 -17.48 6.02 -5.76
N ARG A 76 -18.16 6.37 -6.87
CA ARG A 76 -19.00 5.45 -7.64
C ARG A 76 -18.24 4.34 -8.38
N LYS A 77 -16.92 4.45 -8.46
CA LYS A 77 -16.03 3.49 -9.13
C LYS A 77 -15.24 2.66 -8.13
N LEU A 78 -15.42 2.86 -6.82
CA LEU A 78 -14.79 2.00 -5.82
C LEU A 78 -15.45 0.63 -5.83
N ILE A 79 -14.66 -0.38 -5.47
CA ILE A 79 -15.15 -1.75 -5.29
C ILE A 79 -15.17 -1.99 -3.79
N ASP A 80 -16.30 -2.48 -3.26
CA ASP A 80 -16.38 -2.89 -1.88
C ASP A 80 -16.00 -4.38 -1.77
N ILE A 81 -14.99 -4.66 -0.94
CA ILE A 81 -14.60 -6.04 -0.58
C ILE A 81 -14.75 -6.12 0.94
N ASP A 82 -15.65 -6.98 1.42
CA ASP A 82 -15.95 -7.14 2.85
C ASP A 82 -16.22 -5.78 3.56
N ASP A 83 -17.05 -4.95 2.94
CA ASP A 83 -17.40 -3.58 3.39
C ASP A 83 -16.22 -2.58 3.45
N ILE A 84 -15.09 -2.93 2.83
CA ILE A 84 -13.92 -2.05 2.69
C ILE A 84 -13.92 -1.45 1.28
N PRO A 85 -14.03 -0.12 1.14
CA PRO A 85 -13.95 0.53 -0.16
C PRO A 85 -12.50 0.51 -0.66
N VAL A 86 -12.24 -0.32 -1.66
CA VAL A 86 -10.92 -0.46 -2.28
C VAL A 86 -10.83 0.19 -3.65
N MET A 87 -9.61 0.59 -3.99
CA MET A 87 -9.28 1.08 -5.32
C MET A 87 -9.42 -0.05 -6.37
N PRO A 88 -10.04 0.21 -7.53
CA PRO A 88 -10.04 -0.73 -8.65
C PRO A 88 -8.64 -1.11 -9.11
N ILE A 89 -8.53 -2.30 -9.70
CA ILE A 89 -7.24 -2.88 -10.08
C ILE A 89 -6.43 -2.04 -11.08
N LEU A 90 -7.08 -1.38 -12.04
CA LEU A 90 -6.39 -0.59 -13.07
C LEU A 90 -5.62 0.62 -12.48
N PRO A 91 -6.25 1.51 -11.68
CA PRO A 91 -5.54 2.54 -10.94
C PRO A 91 -4.45 2.00 -9.99
N LEU A 92 -4.67 0.86 -9.35
CA LEU A 92 -3.67 0.22 -8.49
C LEU A 92 -2.43 -0.22 -9.31
N LEU A 93 -2.65 -0.79 -10.49
CA LEU A 93 -1.58 -1.13 -11.42
C LEU A 93 -0.79 0.10 -11.86
N PHE A 94 -1.47 1.21 -12.20
CA PHE A 94 -0.79 2.46 -12.54
C PHE A 94 0.08 2.99 -11.40
N LEU A 95 -0.37 2.88 -10.15
CA LEU A 95 0.43 3.28 -8.98
C LEU A 95 1.72 2.45 -8.86
N LYS A 96 1.62 1.13 -9.08
CA LYS A 96 2.80 0.25 -9.07
C LYS A 96 3.77 0.59 -10.21
N MET A 97 3.26 0.84 -11.42
CA MET A 97 4.08 1.29 -12.54
C MET A 97 4.78 2.63 -12.25
N GLN A 98 4.09 3.58 -11.62
CA GLN A 98 4.70 4.85 -11.22
C GLN A 98 5.81 4.64 -10.19
N GLY A 99 5.58 3.78 -9.20
CA GLY A 99 6.59 3.42 -8.19
C GLY A 99 7.83 2.78 -8.82
N TRP A 100 7.61 1.84 -9.75
CA TRP A 100 8.67 1.19 -10.51
C TRP A 100 9.52 2.19 -11.31
N ASP A 101 8.89 3.07 -12.08
CA ASP A 101 9.59 4.10 -12.87
C ASP A 101 10.40 5.04 -11.97
N ALA A 102 9.82 5.47 -10.85
CA ALA A 102 10.52 6.29 -9.87
C ALA A 102 11.72 5.59 -9.22
N HIS A 103 11.61 4.29 -8.92
CA HIS A 103 12.73 3.50 -8.40
C HIS A 103 13.83 3.31 -9.44
N ARG A 104 13.48 3.00 -10.69
CA ARG A 104 14.41 2.82 -11.81
C ARG A 104 15.19 4.09 -12.13
N MET A 105 14.52 5.24 -12.12
CA MET A 105 15.13 6.55 -12.41
C MET A 105 15.88 7.16 -11.21
N SER A 106 15.79 6.54 -10.03
CA SER A 106 16.44 7.05 -8.82
C SER A 106 17.96 6.91 -8.89
N PRO A 107 18.75 7.92 -8.49
CA PRO A 107 20.20 7.79 -8.36
C PRO A 107 20.63 6.92 -7.16
N ARG A 108 19.67 6.52 -6.30
CA ARG A 108 19.92 5.76 -5.09
C ARG A 108 19.88 4.25 -5.34
N ARG A 109 21.00 3.56 -5.09
CA ARG A 109 21.11 2.11 -5.25
C ARG A 109 20.10 1.32 -4.40
N ASP A 110 19.76 1.79 -3.21
CA ASP A 110 18.78 1.12 -2.35
C ASP A 110 17.33 1.25 -2.86
N PHE A 111 17.07 2.21 -3.75
CA PHE A 111 15.79 2.34 -4.44
C PHE A 111 15.77 1.45 -5.68
N GLN A 112 16.85 1.47 -6.47
CA GLN A 112 17.02 0.58 -7.63
C GLN A 112 16.96 -0.90 -7.24
N ALA A 113 17.46 -1.27 -6.05
CA ALA A 113 17.40 -2.65 -5.55
C ALA A 113 15.96 -3.17 -5.33
N LYS A 114 14.93 -2.29 -5.35
CA LYS A 114 13.52 -2.70 -5.26
C LYS A 114 12.90 -3.01 -6.61
N GLU A 115 13.58 -2.69 -7.71
CA GLU A 115 13.06 -2.81 -9.08
C GLU A 115 12.58 -4.23 -9.40
N GLU A 116 13.32 -5.25 -8.99
CA GLU A 116 12.94 -6.65 -9.22
C GLU A 116 11.59 -7.00 -8.57
N GLY A 117 11.35 -6.50 -7.35
CA GLY A 117 10.09 -6.69 -6.66
C GLY A 117 8.95 -5.93 -7.32
N ASP A 118 9.20 -4.70 -7.77
CA ASP A 118 8.18 -3.91 -8.47
C ASP A 118 7.77 -4.53 -9.82
N ILE A 119 8.74 -5.10 -10.56
CA ILE A 119 8.46 -5.82 -11.81
C ILE A 119 7.53 -7.01 -11.53
N GLN A 120 7.85 -7.83 -10.51
CA GLN A 120 7.02 -8.97 -10.13
C GLN A 120 5.60 -8.54 -9.70
N ASP A 121 5.47 -7.46 -8.92
CA ASP A 121 4.19 -6.89 -8.52
C ASP A 121 3.36 -6.44 -9.75
N VAL A 122 3.99 -5.75 -10.70
CA VAL A 122 3.35 -5.27 -11.93
C VAL A 122 2.90 -6.44 -12.82
N GLU A 123 3.75 -7.45 -13.02
CA GLU A 123 3.42 -8.65 -13.80
C GLU A 123 2.24 -9.42 -13.19
N GLN A 124 2.23 -9.61 -11.87
CA GLN A 124 1.14 -10.28 -11.17
C GLN A 124 -0.17 -9.50 -11.29
N LEU A 125 -0.14 -8.18 -11.08
CA LEU A 125 -1.32 -7.33 -11.22
C LEU A 125 -1.84 -7.29 -12.65
N LEU A 126 -0.96 -7.27 -13.66
CA LEU A 126 -1.34 -7.37 -15.07
C LEU A 126 -2.06 -8.68 -15.37
N ASN A 127 -1.54 -9.80 -14.88
CA ASN A 127 -2.19 -11.10 -15.07
C ASN A 127 -3.59 -11.11 -14.45
N ILE A 128 -3.74 -10.62 -13.21
CA ILE A 128 -5.05 -10.52 -12.55
C ILE A 128 -5.99 -9.59 -13.34
N ALA A 129 -5.49 -8.45 -13.83
CA ALA A 129 -6.30 -7.50 -14.60
C ALA A 129 -6.77 -8.08 -15.95
N CYS A 130 -5.94 -8.90 -16.61
CA CYS A 130 -6.30 -9.60 -17.83
C CYS A 130 -7.31 -10.74 -17.60
N GLU A 131 -7.23 -11.42 -16.46
CA GLU A 131 -8.16 -12.50 -16.08
C GLU A 131 -9.53 -11.98 -15.62
N GLN A 132 -9.57 -10.79 -14.99
CA GLN A 132 -10.78 -10.16 -14.48
C GLN A 132 -11.41 -9.13 -15.45
N GLY A 133 -10.76 -8.88 -16.59
CA GLY A 133 -11.18 -7.91 -17.61
C GLY A 133 -12.30 -8.40 -18.53
#